data_AF-A0A238U4X8-F1
#
_entry.id   AF-A0A238U4X8-F1
#
_cell.length_a   1.000
_cell.length_b   1.000
_cell.length_c   1.000
_cell.angle_alpha   90.00
_cell.angle_beta   90.00
_cell.angle_gamma   90.00
#
_symmetry.space_group_name_H-M   'P 1'
#
loop_
_entity.id
_entity.type
_entity.pdbx_description
1 polymer ?
#
loop_
_entity_poly.entity_id
_entity_poly.type
_entity_poly.pdbx_seq_one_letter_code
_entity_poly.pdbx_strand_id
1 'polypeptide(L)'
;MSENTLEKILADLLLNYMELSETEIDFLLQNSDYNFKERITTIKNLKIIIYSNDHNPPHFHVISNDYKINAKFLIENGELLSGEMKSKDLKRIRAFYESPKTKMVMEKIWNKKNKNT
;
A
#
# COMPACT_ATOMS: atom_id res chain seq x y z
N MET A 1 -33.83 4.18 15.12
CA MET A 1 -32.50 3.61 15.40
C MET A 1 -31.67 4.70 16.04
N SER A 2 -31.18 4.51 17.26
CA SER A 2 -30.23 5.47 17.85
C SER A 2 -28.91 5.41 17.08
N GLU A 3 -28.26 6.56 16.89
CA GLU A 3 -26.96 6.74 16.23
C GLU A 3 -25.92 5.68 16.66
N ASN A 4 -25.91 5.37 17.96
CA ASN A 4 -25.07 4.36 18.61
C ASN A 4 -25.25 2.91 18.09
N THR A 5 -26.45 2.55 17.59
CA THR A 5 -26.72 1.21 17.05
C THR A 5 -26.10 1.04 15.67
N LEU A 6 -26.13 2.09 14.83
CA LEU A 6 -25.54 2.04 13.50
C LEU A 6 -24.02 2.01 13.58
N GLU A 7 -23.44 2.84 14.46
CA GLU A 7 -21.99 2.84 14.73
C GLU A 7 -21.48 1.47 15.16
N LYS A 8 -22.21 0.82 16.07
CA LYS A 8 -21.85 -0.52 16.54
C LYS A 8 -21.91 -1.58 15.43
N ILE A 9 -22.96 -1.56 14.61
CA ILE A 9 -23.06 -2.46 13.44
C ILE A 9 -21.91 -2.21 12.46
N LEU A 10 -21.53 -0.94 12.24
CA LEU A 10 -20.44 -0.59 11.34
C LEU A 10 -19.08 -1.05 11.89
N ALA A 11 -18.83 -0.85 13.18
CA ALA A 11 -17.62 -1.29 13.85
C ALA A 11 -17.49 -2.82 13.81
N ASP A 12 -18.57 -3.55 14.09
CA ASP A 12 -18.60 -5.01 14.02
C ASP A 12 -18.33 -5.52 12.59
N LEU A 13 -18.83 -4.84 11.55
CA LEU A 13 -18.53 -5.16 10.16
C LEU A 13 -17.05 -4.91 9.82
N LEU A 14 -16.48 -3.80 10.26
CA LEU A 14 -15.07 -3.47 10.02
C LEU A 14 -14.12 -4.44 10.74
N LEU A 15 -14.42 -4.80 12.00
CA LEU A 15 -13.65 -5.79 12.77
C LEU A 15 -13.65 -7.16 12.09
N ASN A 16 -14.83 -7.65 11.72
CA ASN A 16 -15.00 -9.02 11.25
C ASN A 16 -14.64 -9.22 9.77
N TYR A 17 -14.87 -8.21 8.93
CA TYR A 17 -14.66 -8.32 7.48
C TYR A 17 -13.32 -7.75 7.02
N MET A 18 -12.79 -6.74 7.72
CA MET A 18 -11.52 -6.08 7.35
C MET A 18 -10.35 -6.43 8.28
N GLU A 19 -10.58 -7.27 9.30
CA GLU A 19 -9.58 -7.68 10.31
C GLU A 19 -8.85 -6.49 10.97
N LEU A 20 -9.53 -5.34 11.08
CA LEU A 20 -8.95 -4.14 11.69
C LEU A 20 -9.03 -4.24 13.21
N SER A 21 -7.98 -3.84 13.90
CA SER A 21 -8.00 -3.65 15.35
C SER A 21 -8.87 -2.44 15.74
N GLU A 22 -9.39 -2.42 16.97
CA GLU A 22 -10.16 -1.28 17.51
C GLU A 22 -9.38 0.04 17.35
N THR A 23 -8.06 0.01 17.56
CA THR A 23 -7.17 1.15 17.36
C THR A 23 -7.09 1.65 15.91
N GLU A 24 -7.22 0.77 14.93
CA GLU A 24 -7.23 1.15 13.50
C GLU A 24 -8.58 1.73 13.08
N ILE A 25 -9.66 1.25 13.68
CA ILE A 25 -11.02 1.77 13.47
C ILE A 25 -11.15 3.18 14.05
N ASP A 26 -10.71 3.38 15.29
CA ASP A 26 -10.71 4.71 15.92
C ASP A 26 -9.87 5.71 15.12
N PHE A 27 -8.72 5.26 14.62
CA PHE A 27 -7.86 6.07 13.76
C PHE A 27 -8.54 6.44 12.45
N LEU A 28 -9.24 5.51 11.79
CA LEU A 28 -10.00 5.77 10.55
C LEU A 28 -11.16 6.73 10.77
N LEU A 29 -11.91 6.58 11.86
CA LEU A 29 -13.05 7.44 12.19
C LEU A 29 -12.60 8.89 12.45
N GLN A 30 -11.44 9.05 13.11
CA GLN A 30 -10.86 10.37 13.37
C GLN A 30 -10.13 10.97 12.16
N ASN A 31 -9.73 10.14 11.19
CA ASN A 31 -8.99 10.55 10.01
C ASN A 31 -9.67 9.96 8.76
N SER A 32 -10.92 10.33 8.52
CA SER A 32 -11.76 9.77 7.44
C SER A 32 -11.18 9.94 6.03
N ASP A 33 -10.26 10.88 5.84
CA ASP A 33 -9.55 11.13 4.58
C ASP A 33 -8.23 10.33 4.46
N TYR A 34 -7.90 9.53 5.47
CA TYR A 34 -6.64 8.82 5.55
C TYR A 34 -6.63 7.57 4.68
N ASN A 35 -5.86 7.64 3.61
CA ASN A 35 -5.56 6.48 2.78
C ASN A 35 -4.55 5.60 3.52
N PHE A 36 -4.93 4.38 3.89
CA PHE A 36 -3.97 3.38 4.35
C PHE A 36 -2.88 3.21 3.28
N LYS A 37 -1.64 3.54 3.67
CA LYS A 37 -0.45 3.28 2.87
C LYS A 37 0.18 2.04 3.45
N GLU A 38 0.11 0.92 2.75
CA GLU A 38 0.91 -0.23 3.16
C GLU A 38 2.35 0.03 2.71
N ARG A 39 3.15 0.56 3.64
CA ARG A 39 4.59 0.71 3.45
C ARG A 39 5.21 -0.68 3.52
N ILE A 40 5.71 -1.16 2.39
CA ILE A 40 6.41 -2.44 2.32
C ILE A 40 7.74 -2.36 3.05
N THR A 41 8.54 -1.34 2.72
CA THR A 41 9.85 -1.10 3.33
C THR A 41 10.38 0.28 2.94
N THR A 42 11.60 0.57 3.37
CA THR A 42 12.39 1.69 2.87
C THR A 42 13.83 1.28 2.65
N ILE A 43 14.33 1.62 1.47
CA ILE A 43 15.69 1.37 1.04
C ILE A 43 16.40 2.71 1.01
N LYS A 44 17.24 2.97 2.02
CA LYS A 44 17.88 4.29 2.23
C LYS A 44 16.84 5.41 2.33
N ASN A 45 16.81 6.31 1.36
CA ASN A 45 15.88 7.44 1.27
C ASN A 45 14.67 7.14 0.36
N LEU A 46 14.50 5.91 -0.13
CA LEU A 46 13.42 5.49 -1.02
C LEU A 46 12.38 4.68 -0.24
N LYS A 47 11.17 5.20 -0.13
CA LYS A 47 10.01 4.52 0.44
C LYS A 47 9.33 3.68 -0.62
N ILE A 48 8.97 2.45 -0.29
CA ILE A 48 8.26 1.52 -1.16
C ILE A 48 6.87 1.31 -0.59
N ILE A 49 5.85 1.67 -1.37
CA ILE A 49 4.47 1.82 -0.89
C ILE A 49 3.51 1.22 -1.92
N ILE A 50 2.49 0.50 -1.46
CA ILE A 50 1.28 0.22 -2.26
C ILE A 50 0.15 1.01 -1.62
N TYR A 51 -0.60 1.78 -2.42
CA TYR A 51 -1.74 2.52 -1.92
C TYR A 51 -3.03 1.69 -2.00
N SER A 52 -3.83 1.80 -0.95
CA SER A 52 -5.13 1.12 -0.86
C SER A 52 -6.07 1.52 -2.00
N ASN A 53 -5.95 2.73 -2.54
CA ASN A 53 -6.77 3.24 -3.65
C ASN A 53 -6.13 3.13 -5.05
N ASP A 54 -4.95 2.51 -5.19
CA ASP A 54 -4.34 2.30 -6.53
C ASP A 54 -5.26 1.48 -7.47
N HIS A 55 -5.07 1.60 -8.79
CA HIS A 55 -5.85 0.83 -9.76
C HIS A 55 -4.95 -0.08 -10.59
N ASN A 56 -5.57 -1.00 -11.35
CA ASN A 56 -4.86 -1.81 -12.33
C ASN A 56 -4.12 -0.94 -13.36
N PRO A 57 -2.94 -1.36 -13.84
CA PRO A 57 -2.28 -2.63 -13.54
C PRO A 57 -1.67 -2.67 -12.13
N PRO A 58 -1.44 -3.87 -11.55
CA PRO A 58 -0.78 -4.04 -10.25
C PRO A 58 0.57 -3.34 -10.19
N HIS A 59 0.73 -2.37 -9.28
CA HIS A 59 1.95 -1.58 -9.18
C HIS A 59 2.30 -1.20 -7.75
N PHE A 60 3.57 -0.87 -7.53
CA PHE A 60 4.06 -0.26 -6.30
C PHE A 60 4.77 1.07 -6.60
N HIS A 61 4.79 1.96 -5.62
CA HIS A 61 5.38 3.29 -5.71
C HIS A 61 6.74 3.32 -5.02
N VAL A 62 7.67 4.05 -5.62
CA VAL A 62 8.98 4.37 -5.06
C VAL A 62 9.08 5.87 -4.92
N ILE A 63 9.14 6.35 -3.69
CA ILE A 63 9.10 7.79 -3.36
C ILE A 63 10.33 8.16 -2.53
N SER A 64 11.10 9.16 -2.96
CA SER A 64 12.20 9.67 -2.15
C SER A 64 11.71 10.57 -1.01
N ASN A 65 12.49 10.67 0.08
CA ASN A 65 12.15 11.57 1.20
C ASN A 65 12.03 13.05 0.79
N ASP A 66 12.76 13.47 -0.24
CA ASP A 66 12.71 14.83 -0.81
C ASP A 66 11.70 14.96 -1.96
N TYR A 67 10.89 13.92 -2.22
CA TYR A 67 9.86 13.85 -3.26
C TYR A 67 10.32 14.10 -4.70
N LYS A 68 11.63 14.19 -4.95
CA LYS A 68 12.19 14.30 -6.31
C LYS A 68 12.03 13.03 -7.13
N ILE A 69 11.94 11.88 -6.46
CA ILE A 69 11.61 10.60 -7.07
C ILE A 69 10.18 10.27 -6.68
N ASN A 70 9.35 10.07 -7.71
CA ASN A 70 8.02 9.50 -7.60
C ASN A 70 7.82 8.59 -8.83
N ALA A 71 8.13 7.31 -8.66
CA ALA A 71 8.12 6.33 -9.75
C ALA A 71 7.20 5.16 -9.41
N LYS A 72 6.60 4.56 -10.44
CA LYS A 72 5.73 3.40 -10.32
C LYS A 72 6.34 2.21 -11.04
N PHE A 73 6.22 1.03 -10.45
CA PHE A 73 6.75 -0.21 -11.00
C PHE A 73 5.68 -1.29 -10.99
N LEU A 74 5.64 -2.12 -12.04
CA LEU A 74 4.72 -3.25 -12.13
C LEU A 74 5.08 -4.32 -11.10
N ILE A 75 4.08 -4.85 -10.41
CA ILE A 75 4.27 -5.99 -9.49
C ILE A 75 4.58 -7.27 -10.27
N GLU A 76 4.02 -7.43 -11.48
CA GLU A 76 4.18 -8.62 -12.32
C GLU A 76 5.65 -8.91 -12.69
N ASN A 77 6.38 -7.88 -13.10
CA ASN A 77 7.73 -8.04 -13.66
C ASN A 77 8.78 -7.03 -13.13
N GLY A 78 8.38 -6.07 -12.31
CA GLY A 78 9.28 -5.06 -11.74
C GLY A 78 9.73 -3.99 -12.74
N GLU A 79 9.08 -3.91 -13.92
CA GLU A 79 9.37 -2.88 -14.91
C GLU A 79 8.86 -1.52 -14.46
N LEU A 80 9.59 -0.47 -14.85
CA LEU A 80 9.22 0.91 -14.59
C LEU A 80 8.02 1.29 -15.44
N LEU A 81 6.89 1.54 -14.78
CA LEU A 81 5.63 1.93 -15.42
C LEU A 81 5.57 3.43 -15.70
N SER A 82 6.05 4.26 -14.76
CA SER A 82 6.07 5.72 -14.91
C SER A 82 7.05 6.38 -13.95
N GLY A 83 7.50 7.59 -14.29
CA GLY A 83 8.41 8.41 -13.47
C GLY A 83 9.87 8.25 -13.88
N GLU A 84 10.75 9.01 -13.24
CA GLU A 84 12.17 9.06 -13.57
C GLU A 84 13.04 8.71 -12.37
N MET A 85 14.07 7.92 -12.61
CA MET A 85 15.03 7.50 -11.60
C MET A 85 16.44 7.40 -12.18
N LYS A 86 17.44 7.73 -11.37
CA LYS A 86 18.84 7.54 -11.74
C LYS A 86 19.16 6.05 -11.86
N SER A 87 20.02 5.67 -12.80
CA SER A 87 20.44 4.27 -13.04
C SER A 87 20.86 3.53 -11.77
N LYS A 88 21.55 4.22 -10.85
CA LYS A 88 21.97 3.66 -9.55
C LYS A 88 20.80 3.26 -8.66
N ASP A 89 19.71 4.00 -8.68
CA ASP A 89 18.51 3.72 -7.88
C ASP A 89 17.64 2.66 -8.56
N LEU A 90 17.54 2.68 -9.90
CA LEU A 90 16.90 1.61 -10.67
C LEU A 90 17.52 0.24 -10.36
N LYS A 91 18.86 0.14 -10.32
CA LYS A 91 19.55 -1.10 -9.95
C LYS A 91 19.17 -1.60 -8.55
N ARG A 92 18.96 -0.68 -7.59
CA ARG A 92 18.56 -1.04 -6.22
C ARG A 92 17.13 -1.54 -6.17
N ILE A 93 16.21 -0.86 -6.86
CA ILE A 93 14.82 -1.29 -6.92
C ILE A 93 14.71 -2.64 -7.60
N ARG A 94 15.46 -2.88 -8.69
CA ARG A 94 15.54 -4.18 -9.35
C ARG A 94 16.04 -5.27 -8.39
N ALA A 95 17.17 -5.06 -7.71
CA ALA A 95 17.71 -6.05 -6.76
C ALA A 95 16.74 -6.33 -5.61
N PHE A 96 16.03 -5.31 -5.13
CA PHE A 96 14.98 -5.48 -4.12
C PHE A 96 13.80 -6.30 -4.64
N TYR A 97 13.33 -6.01 -5.86
CA TYR A 97 12.22 -6.69 -6.50
C TYR A 97 12.53 -8.16 -6.84
N GLU A 98 13.77 -8.46 -7.22
CA GLU A 98 14.21 -9.82 -7.56
C GLU A 98 14.20 -10.79 -6.37
N SER A 99 14.13 -10.28 -5.14
CA SER A 99 13.99 -11.12 -3.94
C SER A 99 12.65 -11.88 -3.93
N PRO A 100 12.65 -13.21 -3.79
CA PRO A 100 11.42 -14.00 -3.70
C PRO A 100 10.46 -13.52 -2.62
N LYS A 101 11.01 -13.10 -1.47
CA LYS A 101 10.23 -12.55 -0.36
C LYS A 101 9.50 -11.27 -0.77
N THR A 102 10.16 -10.39 -1.53
CA THR A 102 9.56 -9.13 -1.98
C THR A 102 8.37 -9.39 -2.88
N LYS A 103 8.52 -10.27 -3.88
CA LYS A 103 7.43 -10.62 -4.81
C LYS A 103 6.22 -11.18 -4.06
N MET A 104 6.45 -12.14 -3.16
CA MET A 104 5.39 -12.71 -2.32
C MET A 104 4.68 -11.65 -1.46
N VAL A 105 5.42 -10.73 -0.86
CA VAL A 105 4.84 -9.66 -0.03
C VAL A 105 4.02 -8.69 -0.89
N MET A 106 4.54 -8.25 -2.03
CA MET A 106 3.83 -7.34 -2.94
C MET A 106 2.53 -7.95 -3.47
N GLU A 107 2.57 -9.21 -3.90
CA GLU A 107 1.37 -9.94 -4.36
C GLU A 107 0.35 -10.09 -3.24
N LYS A 108 0.78 -10.45 -2.03
CA LYS A 108 -0.14 -10.56 -0.87
C LYS A 108 -0.83 -9.25 -0.55
N ILE A 109 -0.06 -8.15 -0.50
CA ILE A 109 -0.60 -6.81 -0.21
C ILE A 109 -1.58 -6.38 -1.30
N TRP A 110 -1.20 -6.54 -2.57
CA TRP A 110 -2.07 -6.18 -3.70
C TRP A 110 -3.35 -7.03 -3.75
N ASN A 111 -3.25 -8.33 -3.48
CA ASN A 111 -4.40 -9.24 -3.49
C ASN A 111 -5.32 -9.04 -2.28
N LYS A 112 -4.78 -8.70 -1.10
CA LYS A 112 -5.58 -8.36 0.10
C LYS A 112 -6.56 -7.23 -0.23
N LYS A 113 -6.08 -6.21 -0.94
CA LYS A 113 -6.90 -5.11 -1.40
C LYS A 113 -8.03 -5.54 -2.36
N ASN A 114 -7.74 -6.39 -3.35
CA ASN A 114 -8.72 -6.77 -4.37
C ASN A 114 -9.72 -7.84 -3.92
N LYS A 115 -9.45 -8.55 -2.81
CA LYS A 115 -10.39 -9.54 -2.23
C LYS A 115 -11.58 -8.91 -1.51
N ASN A 116 -11.57 -7.60 -1.31
CA ASN A 116 -12.66 -6.86 -0.68
C ASN A 116 -13.61 -6.21 -1.72
N THR A 117 -13.59 -6.68 -2.97
CA THR A 117 -14.53 -6.29 -4.05
C THR A 117 -15.38 -7.49 -4.43
#